data_AF-A0A7L2D129-F1
#
_entry.id   AF-A0A7L2D129-F1
#
_cell.length_a   1.000
_cell.length_b   1.000
_cell.length_c   1.000
_cell.angle_alpha   90.00
_cell.angle_beta   90.00
_cell.angle_gamma   90.00
#
_symmetry.space_group_name_H-M   'P 1'
#
loop_
_entity.id
_entity.type
_entity.pdbx_description
1 polymer ?
#
loop_
_entity_poly.entity_id
_entity_poly.type
_entity_poly.pdbx_seq_one_letter_code
_entity_poly.pdbx_strand_id
1 'polypeptide(L)' 'KCCSDCAPGQRMRSRCTARADTVCLPCQDGYFSSQHHHGFCRSCTVCNTRKGSVEVKPCEKTSDRVCVCQAGW' A
#
# COMPACT_ATOMS: atom_id res chain seq x y z
N LYS A 1 -11.10 -12.35 22.22
CA LYS A 1 -10.91 -10.94 21.78
C LYS A 1 -10.65 -10.96 20.28
N CYS A 2 -11.41 -10.20 19.50
CA CYS A 2 -11.09 -10.01 18.07
C CYS A 2 -10.01 -8.93 17.94
N CYS A 3 -9.08 -9.14 17.02
CA CYS A 3 -8.06 -8.13 16.70
C CYS A 3 -8.62 -7.09 15.74
N SER A 4 -8.23 -5.83 15.94
CA SER A 4 -8.50 -4.77 14.98
C SER A 4 -7.56 -4.87 13.78
N ASP A 5 -8.10 -4.57 12.60
CA ASP A 5 -7.32 -4.39 11.38
C ASP A 5 -6.49 -3.10 11.41
N CYS A 6 -5.40 -3.09 10.65
CA CYS A 6 -4.62 -1.87 10.44
C CYS A 6 -5.30 -0.98 9.40
N ALA A 7 -5.29 0.33 9.64
CA ALA A 7 -5.85 1.31 8.73
C ALA A 7 -5.12 1.32 7.36
N PRO A 8 -5.76 1.84 6.30
CA PRO A 8 -5.09 2.12 5.04
C PRO A 8 -3.78 2.90 5.25
N GLY A 9 -2.74 2.54 4.50
CA GLY A 9 -1.40 3.08 4.68
C GLY A 9 -0.60 2.52 5.84
N GLN A 10 -1.10 1.48 6.52
CA GLN A 10 -0.39 0.78 7.58
C GLN A 10 -0.36 -0.73 7.34
N ARG A 11 0.72 -1.38 7.75
CA ARG A 11 0.85 -2.85 7.81
C ARG A 11 0.80 -3.35 9.25
N MET A 12 0.35 -4.58 9.43
CA MET A 12 0.42 -5.22 10.73
C MET A 12 1.85 -5.68 11.03
N ARG A 13 2.44 -5.14 12.10
CA ARG A 13 3.73 -5.63 12.63
C ARG A 13 3.50 -6.81 13.56
N SER A 14 2.49 -6.72 14.41
CA SER A 14 2.20 -7.74 15.42
C SER A 14 0.69 -7.85 15.61
N ARG A 15 0.19 -9.09 15.59
CA ARG A 15 -1.22 -9.40 15.86
C ARG A 15 -1.53 -9.10 17.32
N CYS A 16 -2.76 -8.66 17.60
CA CYS A 16 -3.22 -8.56 18.98
C CYS A 16 -3.12 -9.92 19.70
N THR A 17 -2.89 -9.88 21.01
CA THR A 17 -2.92 -11.04 21.90
C THR A 17 -4.01 -10.85 22.95
N ALA A 18 -4.15 -11.79 23.87
CA ALA A 18 -5.08 -11.65 24.99
C ALA A 18 -4.78 -10.43 25.88
N ARG A 19 -3.53 -9.92 25.87
CA ARG A 19 -3.06 -8.85 26.76
C ARG A 19 -2.60 -7.58 26.02
N ALA A 20 -2.33 -7.66 24.72
CA ALA A 20 -1.81 -6.54 23.93
C ALA A 20 -2.62 -6.32 22.64
N ASP A 21 -2.73 -5.07 22.20
CA ASP A 21 -3.44 -4.71 20.98
C ASP A 21 -2.59 -4.95 19.71
N THR A 22 -3.25 -4.87 18.56
CA THR A 22 -2.58 -4.96 17.26
C THR A 22 -1.60 -3.79 17.11
N VAL A 23 -0.36 -4.08 16.73
CA VAL A 23 0.63 -3.04 16.42
C VAL A 23 0.68 -2.85 14.92
N CYS A 24 0.27 -1.66 14.47
CA CYS A 24 0.31 -1.24 13.08
C CYS A 24 1.46 -0.26 12.85
N LEU A 25 2.14 -0.39 11.71
CA LEU A 25 3.21 0.52 11.30
C LEU A 25 2.89 1.11 9.93
N PRO A 26 3.28 2.37 9.65
CA PRO A 26 3.09 2.95 8.34
C PRO A 26 3.81 2.15 7.25
N CYS A 27 3.26 2.16 6.04
CA CYS A 27 3.94 1.63 4.86
C CYS A 27 5.26 2.39 4.61
N GLN A 28 6.27 1.65 4.16
CA GLN A 28 7.51 2.23 3.66
C GLN A 28 7.29 2.87 2.29
N ASP A 29 8.20 3.75 1.89
CA ASP A 29 8.16 4.39 0.59
C ASP A 29 8.22 3.34 -0.53
N GLY A 30 7.38 3.53 -1.55
CA GLY A 30 7.17 2.54 -2.62
C GLY A 30 6.18 1.41 -2.27
N TYR A 31 5.54 1.46 -1.10
CA TYR A 31 4.48 0.53 -0.71
C TYR A 31 3.20 1.26 -0.29
N PHE A 32 2.06 0.63 -0.58
CA PHE A 32 0.74 1.15 -0.26
C PHE A 32 -0.17 0.10 0.37
N SER A 33 -1.22 0.55 1.03
CA SER A 33 -2.40 -0.26 1.27
C SER A 33 -3.66 0.58 1.29
N SER A 34 -4.65 0.16 0.50
CA SER A 34 -5.93 0.86 0.33
C SER A 34 -7.04 0.41 1.27
N GLN A 35 -6.87 -0.72 1.96
CA GLN A 35 -7.93 -1.33 2.77
C GLN A 35 -7.46 -1.63 4.18
N HIS A 36 -8.44 -1.84 5.07
CA HIS A 36 -8.17 -2.39 6.37
C HIS A 36 -7.70 -3.84 6.22
N HIS A 37 -6.50 -4.14 6.71
CA HIS A 37 -5.91 -5.47 6.54
C HIS A 37 -4.91 -5.81 7.65
N HIS A 38 -4.78 -7.11 7.91
CA HIS A 38 -3.76 -7.68 8.81
C HIS A 38 -2.43 -8.03 8.09
N GLY A 39 -2.30 -7.67 6.82
CA GLY A 39 -1.18 -8.07 5.97
C GLY A 39 -0.04 -7.07 5.91
N PHE A 40 0.86 -7.31 4.96
CA PHE A 40 1.89 -6.37 4.55
C PHE A 40 1.35 -5.38 3.50
N CYS A 41 1.97 -4.21 3.42
CA CYS A 41 1.71 -3.27 2.34
C CYS A 41 2.08 -3.89 0.99
N ARG A 42 1.33 -3.54 -0.04
CA ARG A 42 1.58 -3.96 -1.42
C ARG A 42 2.62 -3.03 -2.04
N SER A 43 3.51 -3.56 -2.88
CA SER A 43 4.44 -2.73 -3.65
C SER A 43 3.65 -1.88 -4.64
N CYS A 44 3.99 -0.60 -4.75
CA CYS A 44 3.41 0.26 -5.77
C CYS A 44 3.79 -0.21 -7.17
N THR A 45 2.84 -0.11 -8.10
CA THR A 45 3.05 -0.38 -9.52
C THR A 45 4.24 0.44 -10.02
N VAL A 46 5.05 -0.04 -10.98
CA VAL A 46 6.16 0.72 -11.58
C VAL A 46 5.83 1.13 -13.00
N CYS A 47 5.77 2.45 -13.26
CA CYS A 47 5.56 2.95 -14.61
C CYS A 47 6.83 2.77 -15.43
N ASN A 48 6.70 2.07 -16.55
CA ASN A 48 7.78 1.88 -17.50
C ASN A 48 7.68 2.94 -18.60
N THR A 49 8.43 4.03 -18.43
CA THR A 49 8.49 5.13 -19.39
C THR A 49 9.06 4.71 -20.74
N ARG A 50 9.91 3.67 -20.78
CA ARG A 50 10.44 3.10 -22.03
C ARG A 50 9.40 2.34 -22.85
N LYS A 51 8.29 1.94 -22.23
CA LYS A 51 7.14 1.30 -22.89
C LYS A 51 5.97 2.27 -23.08
N GLY A 52 6.23 3.58 -23.03
CA GLY A 52 5.20 4.60 -23.20
C GLY A 52 4.22 4.74 -22.04
N SER A 53 4.50 4.17 -20.85
CA SER A 53 3.65 4.38 -19.68
C SER A 53 4.14 5.54 -18.81
N VAL A 54 3.24 6.45 -18.45
CA VAL A 54 3.53 7.63 -17.63
C VAL A 54 2.74 7.60 -16.34
N GLU A 55 3.37 8.10 -15.28
CA GLU A 55 2.75 8.26 -13.98
C GLU A 55 1.77 9.44 -14.04
N VAL A 56 0.48 9.18 -13.77
CA VAL A 56 -0.55 10.23 -13.63
C VAL A 56 -0.97 10.43 -12.19
N LYS A 57 -0.68 9.45 -11.33
CA LYS A 57 -0.90 9.54 -9.89
C LYS A 57 0.30 8.94 -9.17
N PRO A 58 0.92 9.66 -8.23
CA PRO A 58 2.04 9.14 -7.45
C PRO A 58 1.61 7.98 -6.55
N CYS A 59 2.59 7.18 -6.15
CA CYS A 59 2.42 6.17 -5.12
C CYS A 59 2.22 6.85 -3.76
N GLU A 60 1.09 6.58 -3.11
CA GLU A 60 0.80 7.06 -1.76
C GLU A 60 0.77 5.88 -0.79
N LYS A 61 0.88 6.14 0.51
CA LYS A 61 0.74 5.07 1.51
C LYS A 61 -0.64 4.42 1.44
N THR A 62 -1.68 5.17 1.09
CA THR A 62 -3.07 4.69 1.03
C THR A 62 -3.52 4.26 -0.36
N SER A 63 -2.75 4.52 -1.42
CA SER A 63 -3.21 4.28 -2.79
C SER A 63 -2.07 3.97 -3.75
N ASP A 64 -2.35 3.08 -4.71
CA ASP A 64 -1.36 2.69 -5.70
C ASP A 64 -1.03 3.83 -6.66
N ARG A 65 0.19 3.78 -7.20
CA ARG A 65 0.57 4.55 -8.37
C ARG A 65 -0.29 4.15 -9.56
N VAL A 66 -0.80 5.15 -10.28
CA VAL A 66 -1.51 4.93 -11.55
C VAL A 66 -0.60 5.30 -12.70
N CYS A 67 -0.36 4.31 -13.56
CA CYS A 67 0.33 4.47 -14.83
C CYS A 67 -0.69 4.43 -15.96
N VAL A 68 -0.58 5.33 -16.93
CA VAL A 68 -1.39 5.28 -18.16
C VAL A 68 -0.48 5.18 -19.37
N CYS A 69 -0.96 4.52 -20.43
CA CYS A 69 -0.26 4.51 -21.71
C CYS A 69 -0.42 5.87 -22.38
N GLN A 70 0.69 6.44 -22.84
CA GLN A 70 0.70 7.59 -23.74
C GLN A 70 0.16 7.15 -25.10
N ALA A 71 -0.73 7.95 -25.68
CA ALA A 71 -1.23 7.71 -27.02
C ALA A 71 -0.08 7.86 -28.03
N GLY A 72 0.06 6.88 -28.94
CA GLY A 72 1.09 6.88 -29.98
C GLY A 72 2.39 6.13 -29.64
N TRP A 73 2.40 5.36 -28.54
CA TRP A 73 3.42 4.35 -28.22
C TRP A 73 2.91 2.93 -28.47
#